data_AF-A0ABD3JKL1-F1
#
_entry.id   AF-A0ABD3JKL1-F1
#
_cell.length_a   1.000
_cell.length_b   1.000
_cell.length_c   1.000
_cell.angle_alpha   90.00
_cell.angle_beta   90.00
_cell.angle_gamma   90.00
#
_symmetry.space_group_name_H-M   'P 1'
#
loop_
_entity.id
_entity.type
_entity.pdbx_description
1 polymer ?
#
loop_
_entity_poly.entity_id
_entity_poly.type
_entity_poly.pdbx_seq_one_letter_code
_entity_poly.pdbx_strand_id
1 'polypeptide(L)'
;MPIKHSKMVDSVVSEKHINTFHLLERSSKVSWVGKANKSIALGFACPLVSDNLNLTNFEWGSEDTKESTPNSATVKYTDFLSTTASGKVEGVKGPGKLATPFERTKVAAYTIGAMTPCMRLYAFLGKEFPALLDANKDSRPYKKWIDNTRLRAAALQIEDLLDKLSVSLTGEELDVIEKLYHQATKLEIEFFLAQPLAQPAIVPLIRDPSLAANRLMLFSDFDLTCTVVDSSAILAEIAIVTAPRTDTSQSESQLARMSSAELRKTCDILSRQYTEEYEQCIESIMPAEKAEAFDYEALAKALQRLSNFEKRANSRVIESGVLKGLNLEDIKKAGERMILQDGCASFFKKLIKNEMVDVNVHVLSYCWCGDLIRSAFSSGDLQLLNVHTNELTFDESFSTVEIVEKMESPIDKAKTFDEILKNKEDDKRNLTIYIGDSIGDILCLLKADIGIVIGSSSSLRKVGSQFGVSFVELYPGLVKKQKEYSEGSSADWKGSSGILYTVSSWAEIHAFILGW
;
A
#
# COMPACT_ATOMS: atom_id res chain seq x y z
N MET A 1 -11.50 32.96 37.47
CA MET A 1 -12.84 32.88 38.12
C MET A 1 -13.69 34.03 37.61
N PRO A 2 -15.00 33.88 37.36
CA PRO A 2 -15.89 32.90 37.98
C PRO A 2 -16.64 31.97 37.02
N ILE A 3 -16.96 30.82 37.61
CA ILE A 3 -17.92 29.79 37.22
C ILE A 3 -19.34 30.35 37.39
N LYS A 4 -20.29 29.93 36.55
CA LYS A 4 -21.66 29.64 37.00
C LYS A 4 -22.36 28.62 36.10
N HIS A 5 -22.61 27.46 36.69
CA HIS A 5 -23.55 26.42 36.28
C HIS A 5 -24.98 26.94 36.13
N SER A 6 -25.81 26.28 35.30
CA SER A 6 -27.03 25.62 35.77
C SER A 6 -27.88 24.99 34.64
N LYS A 7 -28.03 23.66 34.74
CA LYS A 7 -29.25 22.83 34.62
C LYS A 7 -29.90 22.52 33.25
N MET A 8 -29.78 21.23 32.92
CA MET A 8 -30.83 20.29 32.48
C MET A 8 -32.28 20.67 32.82
N VAL A 9 -33.23 20.32 31.93
CA VAL A 9 -34.18 19.18 32.05
C VAL A 9 -35.25 19.25 30.94
N ASP A 10 -35.25 18.19 30.12
CA ASP A 10 -36.32 17.36 29.54
C ASP A 10 -37.45 17.83 28.59
N SER A 11 -37.64 16.90 27.64
CA SER A 11 -38.89 16.40 27.04
C SER A 11 -39.29 17.08 25.70
N VAL A 12 -39.74 16.43 24.63
CA VAL A 12 -40.34 15.10 24.39
C VAL A 12 -40.06 14.76 22.91
N VAL A 13 -39.58 13.55 22.57
CA VAL A 13 -39.96 12.94 21.27
C VAL A 13 -40.30 11.48 21.51
N SER A 14 -41.50 11.16 21.02
CA SER A 14 -42.28 9.96 21.23
C SER A 14 -41.63 8.67 20.77
N GLU A 15 -41.88 7.62 21.56
CA GLU A 15 -42.02 6.24 21.12
C GLU A 15 -42.60 6.11 19.70
N LYS A 16 -41.83 5.47 18.82
CA LYS A 16 -42.28 4.36 17.97
C LYS A 16 -41.12 3.88 17.12
N HIS A 17 -40.66 2.68 17.42
CA HIS A 17 -40.10 1.60 16.56
C HIS A 17 -39.13 0.75 17.38
N ILE A 18 -39.65 0.18 18.47
CA ILE A 18 -39.07 -0.98 19.15
C ILE A 18 -39.46 -2.19 18.29
N ASN A 19 -38.57 -2.65 17.40
CA ASN A 19 -38.51 -4.05 16.93
C ASN A 19 -37.39 -4.37 15.91
N THR A 20 -36.18 -3.82 16.08
CA THR A 20 -35.01 -4.26 15.26
C THR A 20 -33.71 -4.42 16.06
N PHE A 21 -33.76 -4.41 17.40
CA PHE A 21 -32.55 -4.44 18.24
C PHE A 21 -32.22 -5.79 18.90
N HIS A 22 -33.07 -6.82 18.73
CA HIS A 22 -32.82 -8.13 19.34
C HIS A 22 -32.02 -9.12 18.47
N LEU A 23 -31.63 -8.75 17.26
CA LEU A 23 -30.89 -9.64 16.33
C LEU A 23 -29.37 -9.37 16.29
N LEU A 24 -28.90 -8.22 16.75
CA LEU A 24 -27.46 -7.90 16.85
C LEU A 24 -26.81 -8.38 18.15
N GLU A 25 -27.60 -8.71 19.18
CA GLU A 25 -27.11 -9.12 20.51
C GLU A 25 -26.89 -10.64 20.65
N ARG A 26 -27.26 -11.44 19.65
CA ARG A 26 -27.25 -12.91 19.75
C ARG A 26 -26.17 -13.63 18.93
N SER A 27 -25.40 -12.96 18.06
CA SER A 27 -24.50 -13.67 17.12
C SER A 27 -23.00 -13.60 17.42
N SER A 28 -22.55 -12.92 18.48
CA SER A 28 -21.13 -12.91 18.87
C SER A 28 -20.93 -12.88 20.39
N LYS A 29 -21.67 -13.72 21.11
CA LYS A 29 -21.18 -14.14 22.43
C LYS A 29 -19.91 -14.94 22.22
N VAL A 30 -18.79 -14.33 22.63
CA VAL A 30 -17.66 -15.01 23.24
C VAL A 30 -16.80 -15.87 22.30
N SER A 31 -15.56 -15.42 22.09
CA SER A 31 -14.45 -16.35 21.85
C SER A 31 -13.11 -15.65 21.81
N TRP A 32 -13.02 -14.41 21.31
CA TRP A 32 -11.71 -13.93 20.85
C TRP A 32 -10.85 -13.25 21.91
N VAL A 33 -11.47 -12.42 22.75
CA VAL A 33 -10.78 -11.77 23.88
C VAL A 33 -10.28 -12.81 24.89
N GLY A 34 -11.07 -13.84 25.21
CA GLY A 34 -10.62 -14.94 26.08
C GLY A 34 -9.47 -15.77 25.50
N LYS A 35 -9.39 -15.88 24.16
CA LYS A 35 -8.31 -16.60 23.45
C LYS A 35 -7.03 -15.76 23.36
N ALA A 36 -7.16 -14.46 23.04
CA ALA A 36 -6.06 -13.50 23.13
C ALA A 36 -5.50 -13.44 24.56
N ASN A 37 -6.37 -13.43 25.58
CA ASN A 37 -5.96 -13.48 26.99
C ASN A 37 -5.18 -14.76 27.34
N LYS A 38 -5.51 -15.91 26.75
CA LYS A 38 -4.77 -17.16 26.93
C LYS A 38 -3.41 -17.12 26.23
N SER A 39 -3.32 -16.54 25.02
CA SER A 39 -2.06 -16.36 24.29
C SER A 39 -1.10 -15.41 24.98
N ILE A 40 -1.63 -14.29 25.46
CA ILE A 40 -0.93 -13.31 26.30
C ILE A 40 -0.48 -14.04 27.59
N ALA A 41 -1.39 -14.71 28.31
CA ALA A 41 -1.07 -15.48 29.53
C ALA A 41 -0.02 -16.58 29.35
N LEU A 42 0.03 -17.27 28.21
CA LEU A 42 0.96 -18.38 27.93
C LEU A 42 2.37 -17.91 27.57
N GLY A 43 2.53 -16.70 27.00
CA GLY A 43 3.85 -16.06 26.82
C GLY A 43 4.58 -15.78 28.14
N PHE A 44 3.86 -15.71 29.26
CA PHE A 44 4.39 -15.43 30.59
C PHE A 44 4.85 -16.67 31.39
N ALA A 45 5.06 -17.82 30.75
CA ALA A 45 5.65 -18.99 31.42
C ALA A 45 7.14 -18.80 31.81
N CYS A 46 7.76 -17.66 31.46
CA CYS A 46 9.09 -17.28 31.90
C CYS A 46 9.02 -16.37 33.16
N PRO A 47 9.49 -16.83 34.34
CA PRO A 47 9.39 -16.08 35.60
C PRO A 47 10.07 -14.71 35.59
N LEU A 48 11.14 -14.55 34.79
CA LEU A 48 11.85 -13.27 34.63
C LEU A 48 11.05 -12.20 33.87
N VAL A 49 10.04 -12.62 33.12
CA VAL A 49 9.18 -11.74 32.30
C VAL A 49 7.94 -11.32 33.08
N SER A 50 7.38 -12.21 33.90
CA SER A 50 6.24 -11.90 34.79
C SER A 50 6.59 -10.87 35.87
N ASP A 51 7.81 -10.93 36.41
CA ASP A 51 8.25 -10.08 37.51
C ASP A 51 8.55 -8.64 37.08
N ASN A 52 8.85 -8.41 35.79
CA ASN A 52 9.24 -7.10 35.26
C ASN A 52 8.10 -6.34 34.56
N LEU A 53 7.07 -7.02 34.06
CA LEU A 53 6.00 -6.38 33.27
C LEU A 53 4.76 -5.95 34.09
N ASN A 54 4.62 -6.35 35.36
CA ASN A 54 3.51 -5.91 36.24
C ASN A 54 2.09 -6.07 35.63
N LEU A 55 1.86 -7.12 34.83
CA LEU A 55 0.58 -7.38 34.13
C LEU A 55 -0.34 -8.39 34.86
N THR A 56 0.02 -8.86 36.04
CA THR A 56 -0.70 -9.89 36.82
C THR A 56 -2.09 -9.47 37.31
N ASN A 57 -2.44 -8.18 37.25
CA ASN A 57 -3.73 -7.61 37.67
C ASN A 57 -4.52 -6.98 36.51
N PHE A 58 -4.52 -7.59 35.32
CA PHE A 58 -5.46 -7.18 34.28
C PHE A 58 -6.85 -7.80 34.54
N GLU A 59 -7.81 -7.00 35.00
CA GLU A 59 -9.24 -7.36 34.93
C GLU A 59 -9.74 -7.23 33.49
N TRP A 60 -9.67 -8.33 32.75
CA TRP A 60 -9.92 -8.37 31.30
C TRP A 60 -11.41 -8.33 30.88
N GLY A 61 -12.35 -8.08 31.80
CA GLY A 61 -13.75 -7.79 31.51
C GLY A 61 -14.41 -8.71 30.48
N SER A 62 -14.77 -9.92 30.90
CA SER A 62 -15.81 -10.74 30.26
C SER A 62 -16.20 -11.83 31.25
N GLU A 63 -17.05 -11.50 32.21
CA GLU A 63 -17.84 -12.52 32.91
C GLU A 63 -18.67 -13.27 31.86
N ASP A 64 -18.69 -14.60 31.96
CA ASP A 64 -19.26 -15.57 31.02
C ASP A 64 -18.52 -15.75 29.70
N THR A 65 -17.60 -16.72 29.66
CA THR A 65 -17.23 -17.38 28.41
C THR A 65 -17.39 -18.89 28.51
N LYS A 66 -18.39 -19.46 27.81
CA LYS A 66 -18.44 -20.91 27.57
C LYS A 66 -17.12 -21.31 26.89
N GLU A 67 -16.46 -22.35 27.39
CA GLU A 67 -15.23 -22.88 26.80
C GLU A 67 -15.43 -23.14 25.30
N SER A 68 -14.80 -22.31 24.47
CA SER A 68 -14.72 -22.54 23.03
C SER A 68 -13.32 -23.00 22.70
N THR A 69 -13.19 -24.09 21.94
CA THR A 69 -11.90 -24.60 21.47
C THR A 69 -11.17 -23.50 20.69
N PRO A 70 -9.91 -23.16 21.04
CA PRO A 70 -9.09 -22.22 20.28
C PRO A 70 -9.03 -22.59 18.81
N ASN A 71 -9.06 -21.61 17.91
CA ASN A 71 -8.86 -21.91 16.49
C ASN A 71 -7.39 -22.32 16.27
N SER A 72 -7.11 -22.98 15.15
CA SER A 72 -5.76 -23.49 14.85
C SER A 72 -4.70 -22.39 14.86
N ALA A 73 -5.01 -21.19 14.38
CA ALA A 73 -4.07 -20.06 14.38
C ALA A 73 -3.72 -19.60 15.81
N THR A 74 -4.72 -19.55 16.71
CA THR A 74 -4.49 -19.26 18.14
C THR A 74 -3.53 -20.29 18.72
N VAL A 75 -3.79 -21.58 18.51
CA VAL A 75 -2.94 -22.67 19.03
C VAL A 75 -1.52 -22.56 18.50
N LYS A 76 -1.34 -22.32 17.19
CA LYS A 76 -0.02 -22.13 16.58
C LYS A 76 0.76 -21.00 17.23
N TYR A 77 0.12 -19.85 17.45
CA TYR A 77 0.79 -18.71 18.09
C TYR A 77 1.15 -19.00 19.55
N THR A 78 0.24 -19.60 20.31
CA THR A 78 0.52 -19.96 21.72
C THR A 78 1.60 -21.01 21.86
N ASP A 79 1.61 -22.01 20.97
CA ASP A 79 2.60 -23.08 20.97
C ASP A 79 3.99 -22.52 20.59
N PHE A 80 4.04 -21.59 19.64
CA PHE A 80 5.26 -20.88 19.28
C PHE A 80 5.84 -20.10 20.47
N LEU A 81 5.04 -19.28 21.15
CA LEU A 81 5.49 -18.54 22.33
C LEU A 81 5.93 -19.49 23.46
N SER A 82 5.16 -20.55 23.72
CA SER A 82 5.47 -21.54 24.76
C SER A 82 6.77 -22.29 24.45
N THR A 83 6.98 -22.65 23.17
CA THR A 83 8.20 -23.31 22.71
C THR A 83 9.41 -22.41 22.88
N THR A 84 9.29 -21.14 22.50
CA THR A 84 10.34 -20.11 22.68
C THR A 84 10.67 -19.91 24.16
N ALA A 85 9.65 -19.73 25.01
CA ALA A 85 9.81 -19.55 26.46
C ALA A 85 10.43 -20.77 27.14
N SER A 86 10.20 -21.97 26.60
CA SER A 86 10.82 -23.21 27.09
C SER A 86 12.29 -23.35 26.68
N GLY A 87 12.86 -22.44 25.89
CA GLY A 87 14.25 -22.51 25.42
C GLY A 87 14.48 -23.57 24.34
N LYS A 88 13.42 -24.04 23.66
CA LYS A 88 13.50 -24.90 22.46
C LYS A 88 13.72 -24.04 21.21
N VAL A 89 14.74 -23.20 21.26
CA VAL A 89 15.14 -22.29 20.18
C VAL A 89 16.55 -22.68 19.73
N GLU A 90 16.86 -22.46 18.45
CA GLU A 90 18.19 -22.72 17.89
C GLU A 90 19.29 -22.08 18.75
N GLY A 91 20.34 -22.87 19.06
CA GLY A 91 21.46 -22.40 19.89
C GLY A 91 21.21 -22.34 21.41
N VAL A 92 20.09 -22.88 21.90
CA VAL A 92 19.76 -22.94 23.35
C VAL A 92 19.47 -24.38 23.80
N LYS A 93 19.96 -24.75 24.99
CA LYS A 93 19.64 -26.03 25.63
C LYS A 93 18.26 -25.94 26.29
N GLY A 94 17.41 -26.94 26.08
CA GLY A 94 16.02 -26.95 26.58
C GLY A 94 15.85 -26.76 28.11
N PRO A 95 14.61 -26.66 28.59
CA PRO A 95 14.27 -26.01 29.87
C PRO A 95 14.77 -26.73 31.13
N GLY A 96 15.20 -27.99 31.01
CA GLY A 96 15.82 -28.77 32.10
C GLY A 96 17.35 -28.82 32.08
N LYS A 97 18.00 -28.09 31.15
CA LYS A 97 19.47 -28.10 30.95
C LYS A 97 20.11 -26.71 30.98
N LEU A 98 19.34 -25.66 31.30
CA LEU A 98 19.83 -24.29 31.44
C LEU A 98 20.64 -24.15 32.75
N ALA A 99 21.95 -24.33 32.65
CA ALA A 99 22.84 -24.43 33.81
C ALA A 99 23.39 -23.06 34.24
N THR A 100 23.49 -22.09 33.32
CA THR A 100 24.14 -20.80 33.59
C THR A 100 23.16 -19.62 33.61
N PRO A 101 23.44 -18.55 34.38
CA PRO A 101 22.68 -17.30 34.32
C PRO A 101 22.63 -16.70 32.91
N PHE A 102 23.72 -16.84 32.13
CA PHE A 102 23.79 -16.38 30.75
C PHE A 102 22.81 -17.11 29.83
N GLU A 103 22.74 -18.45 29.89
CA GLU A 103 21.76 -19.23 29.13
C GLU A 103 20.31 -18.84 29.49
N ARG A 104 20.04 -18.44 30.74
CA ARG A 104 18.73 -17.94 31.17
C ARG A 104 18.41 -16.55 30.61
N THR A 105 19.37 -15.64 30.62
CA THR A 105 19.25 -14.30 30.00
C THR A 105 18.95 -14.41 28.50
N LYS A 106 19.62 -15.33 27.81
CA LYS A 106 19.40 -15.60 26.38
C LYS A 106 17.98 -16.07 26.08
N VAL A 107 17.45 -17.02 26.85
CA VAL A 107 16.04 -17.47 26.73
C VAL A 107 15.07 -16.31 27.00
N ALA A 108 15.35 -15.48 28.00
CA ALA A 108 14.54 -14.32 28.30
C ALA A 108 14.53 -13.33 27.11
N ALA A 109 15.70 -13.01 26.54
CA ALA A 109 15.81 -12.14 25.37
C ALA A 109 15.00 -12.68 24.19
N TYR A 110 15.08 -13.98 23.92
CA TYR A 110 14.34 -14.63 22.83
C TYR A 110 12.83 -14.62 23.05
N THR A 111 12.39 -14.86 24.29
CA THR A 111 10.98 -14.82 24.68
C THR A 111 10.42 -13.41 24.52
N ILE A 112 11.15 -12.40 25.03
CA ILE A 112 10.78 -11.00 24.89
C ILE A 112 10.75 -10.61 23.40
N GLY A 113 11.76 -10.97 22.61
CA GLY A 113 11.80 -10.72 21.18
C GLY A 113 10.59 -11.29 20.41
N ALA A 114 10.12 -12.49 20.80
CA ALA A 114 8.92 -13.09 20.24
C ALA A 114 7.60 -12.44 20.70
N MET A 115 7.59 -11.81 21.89
CA MET A 115 6.41 -11.11 22.44
C MET A 115 6.33 -9.65 22.02
N THR A 116 7.45 -8.99 21.71
CA THR A 116 7.48 -7.57 21.33
C THR A 116 6.52 -7.24 20.16
N PRO A 117 6.42 -8.04 19.08
CA PRO A 117 5.48 -7.77 17.99
C PRO A 117 4.03 -7.61 18.42
N CYS A 118 3.52 -8.48 19.30
CA CYS A 118 2.11 -8.42 19.71
C CYS A 118 1.84 -7.22 20.60
N MET A 119 2.77 -6.89 21.50
CA MET A 119 2.67 -5.71 22.36
C MET A 119 2.69 -4.42 21.54
N ARG A 120 3.59 -4.31 20.56
CA ARG A 120 3.64 -3.17 19.62
C ARG A 120 2.36 -3.06 18.81
N LEU A 121 1.87 -4.18 18.29
CA LEU A 121 0.62 -4.21 17.51
C LEU A 121 -0.57 -3.76 18.37
N TYR A 122 -0.71 -4.24 19.60
CA TYR A 122 -1.85 -3.86 20.46
C TYR A 122 -1.76 -2.41 20.92
N ALA A 123 -0.55 -1.90 21.20
CA ALA A 123 -0.35 -0.47 21.47
C ALA A 123 -0.70 0.39 20.25
N PHE A 124 -0.39 -0.08 19.03
CA PHE A 124 -0.79 0.57 17.79
C PHE A 124 -2.33 0.55 17.62
N LEU A 125 -2.96 -0.62 17.71
CA LEU A 125 -4.42 -0.76 17.58
C LEU A 125 -5.18 0.07 18.61
N GLY A 126 -4.71 0.12 19.86
CA GLY A 126 -5.28 0.97 20.89
C GLY A 126 -5.20 2.46 20.56
N LYS A 127 -4.23 2.90 19.75
CA LYS A 127 -4.10 4.30 19.31
C LYS A 127 -5.06 4.59 18.16
N GLU A 128 -5.19 3.65 17.24
CA GLU A 128 -5.99 3.82 16.02
C GLU A 128 -7.50 3.68 16.26
N PHE A 129 -7.95 2.77 17.13
CA PHE A 129 -9.38 2.56 17.38
C PHE A 129 -10.13 3.80 17.88
N PRO A 130 -9.63 4.60 18.85
CA PRO A 130 -10.32 5.81 19.29
C PRO A 130 -10.62 6.80 18.16
N ALA A 131 -9.73 6.94 17.17
CA ALA A 131 -9.94 7.85 16.03
C ALA A 131 -11.09 7.41 15.11
N LEU A 132 -11.45 6.12 15.14
CA LEU A 132 -12.45 5.51 14.28
C LEU A 132 -13.80 5.30 14.97
N LEU A 133 -13.88 5.53 16.28
CA LEU A 133 -15.02 5.21 17.12
C LEU A 133 -15.80 6.46 17.50
N ASP A 134 -17.13 6.42 17.35
CA ASP A 134 -17.98 7.54 17.75
C ASP A 134 -17.89 7.77 19.27
N ALA A 135 -17.74 9.03 19.68
CA ALA A 135 -17.61 9.43 21.08
C ALA A 135 -18.86 9.14 21.93
N ASN A 136 -20.04 9.01 21.29
CA ASN A 136 -21.34 8.94 21.97
C ASN A 136 -21.84 7.52 22.33
N LYS A 137 -21.07 6.45 22.06
CA LYS A 137 -21.45 5.07 22.43
C LYS A 137 -20.68 4.61 23.68
N ASP A 138 -21.21 5.00 24.85
CA ASP A 138 -20.61 4.70 26.16
C ASP A 138 -20.73 3.22 26.60
N SER A 139 -21.58 2.42 25.93
CA SER A 139 -21.88 1.04 26.29
C SER A 139 -21.09 -0.02 25.48
N ARG A 140 -19.81 0.23 25.16
CA ARG A 140 -19.01 -0.74 24.38
C ARG A 140 -18.36 -1.79 25.29
N PRO A 141 -18.54 -3.10 25.01
CA PRO A 141 -17.97 -4.17 25.84
C PRO A 141 -16.44 -4.16 25.90
N TYR A 142 -15.76 -3.60 24.89
CA TYR A 142 -14.29 -3.55 24.80
C TYR A 142 -13.69 -2.18 25.15
N LYS A 143 -14.46 -1.26 25.76
CA LYS A 143 -13.98 0.10 26.10
C LYS A 143 -12.68 0.08 26.93
N LYS A 144 -12.55 -0.87 27.87
CA LYS A 144 -11.33 -1.08 28.67
C LYS A 144 -10.14 -1.60 27.85
N TRP A 145 -10.40 -2.33 26.75
CA TRP A 145 -9.37 -2.85 25.84
C TRP A 145 -8.86 -1.75 24.89
N ILE A 146 -9.75 -0.83 24.52
CA ILE A 146 -9.45 0.33 23.67
C ILE A 146 -8.72 1.44 24.45
N ASP A 147 -8.76 1.42 25.79
CA ASP A 147 -7.93 2.30 26.62
C ASP A 147 -6.44 1.92 26.51
N ASN A 148 -5.77 2.54 25.54
CA ASN A 148 -4.40 2.26 25.12
C ASN A 148 -3.32 2.66 26.13
N THR A 149 -3.66 3.39 27.19
CA THR A 149 -2.65 3.96 28.10
C THR A 149 -1.76 2.86 28.70
N ARG A 150 -2.36 1.72 29.06
CA ARG A 150 -1.66 0.58 29.64
C ARG A 150 -0.89 -0.24 28.61
N LEU A 151 -1.47 -0.48 27.44
CA LEU A 151 -0.82 -1.24 26.36
C LEU A 151 0.40 -0.50 25.81
N ARG A 152 0.32 0.82 25.67
CA ARG A 152 1.46 1.65 25.26
C ARG A 152 2.59 1.62 26.29
N ALA A 153 2.27 1.68 27.59
CA ALA A 153 3.29 1.56 28.62
C ALA A 153 3.95 0.18 28.61
N ALA A 154 3.18 -0.89 28.44
CA ALA A 154 3.71 -2.25 28.32
C ALA A 154 4.58 -2.44 27.06
N ALA A 155 4.21 -1.85 25.93
CA ALA A 155 5.01 -1.89 24.70
C ALA A 155 6.36 -1.17 24.87
N LEU A 156 6.39 -0.01 25.55
CA LEU A 156 7.66 0.66 25.84
C LEU A 156 8.54 -0.13 26.82
N GLN A 157 7.93 -0.75 27.83
CA GLN A 157 8.65 -1.56 28.81
C GLN A 157 9.26 -2.82 28.19
N ILE A 158 8.54 -3.49 27.29
CA ILE A 158 9.04 -4.70 26.63
C ILE A 158 10.17 -4.38 25.65
N GLU A 159 10.11 -3.24 24.96
CA GLU A 159 11.19 -2.74 24.10
C GLU A 159 12.45 -2.41 24.91
N ASP A 160 12.33 -1.61 25.98
CA ASP A 160 13.46 -1.29 26.87
C ASP A 160 14.08 -2.53 27.52
N LEU A 161 13.25 -3.53 27.88
CA LEU A 161 13.74 -4.80 28.41
C LEU A 161 14.47 -5.61 27.33
N LEU A 162 13.96 -5.64 26.10
CA LEU A 162 14.62 -6.33 24.98
C LEU A 162 15.99 -5.74 24.72
N ASP A 163 16.11 -4.40 24.69
CA ASP A 163 17.37 -3.70 24.49
C ASP A 163 18.39 -4.08 25.57
N LYS A 164 17.98 -4.04 26.85
CA LYS A 164 18.83 -4.41 27.99
C LYS A 164 19.30 -5.86 27.94
N LEU A 165 18.41 -6.79 27.59
CA LEU A 165 18.74 -8.21 27.51
C LEU A 165 19.63 -8.53 26.30
N SER A 166 19.58 -7.69 25.26
CA SER A 166 20.32 -7.90 24.01
C SER A 166 21.76 -7.38 24.05
N VAL A 167 22.13 -6.53 25.02
CA VAL A 167 23.48 -5.92 25.13
C VAL A 167 24.62 -6.94 25.12
N SER A 168 24.42 -8.10 25.74
CA SER A 168 25.45 -9.14 25.88
C SER A 168 25.39 -10.22 24.79
N LEU A 169 24.50 -10.10 23.81
CA LEU A 169 24.31 -11.10 22.76
C LEU A 169 25.27 -10.89 21.58
N THR A 170 25.65 -11.99 20.93
CA THR A 170 26.43 -11.95 19.68
C THR A 170 25.55 -11.63 18.48
N GLY A 171 26.15 -11.29 17.32
CA GLY A 171 25.41 -11.05 16.08
C GLY A 171 24.50 -12.23 15.68
N GLU A 172 25.03 -13.46 15.74
CA GLU A 172 24.23 -14.67 15.47
C GLU A 172 23.05 -14.84 16.44
N GLU A 173 23.21 -14.40 17.69
CA GLU A 173 22.14 -14.47 18.68
C GLU A 173 21.07 -13.39 18.47
N LEU A 174 21.46 -12.22 17.96
CA LEU A 174 20.54 -11.17 17.52
C LEU A 174 19.75 -11.60 16.27
N ASP A 175 20.38 -12.29 15.32
CA ASP A 175 19.70 -12.86 14.14
C ASP A 175 18.59 -13.84 14.55
N VAL A 176 18.76 -14.58 15.66
CA VAL A 176 17.70 -15.44 16.21
C VAL A 176 16.52 -14.61 16.73
N ILE A 177 16.78 -13.49 17.42
CA ILE A 177 15.72 -12.56 17.86
C ILE A 177 14.96 -12.02 16.67
N GLU A 178 15.66 -11.59 15.62
CA GLU A 178 15.04 -11.10 14.38
C GLU A 178 14.12 -12.16 13.75
N LYS A 179 14.59 -13.40 13.61
CA LYS A 179 13.77 -14.52 13.09
C LYS A 179 12.53 -14.78 13.96
N LEU A 180 12.68 -14.76 15.29
CA LEU A 180 11.57 -14.95 16.22
C LEU A 180 10.56 -13.81 16.12
N TYR A 181 11.03 -12.56 16.01
CA TYR A 181 10.20 -11.38 15.83
C TYR A 181 9.37 -11.49 14.55
N HIS A 182 10.01 -11.81 13.42
CA HIS A 182 9.30 -11.98 12.14
C HIS A 182 8.27 -13.12 12.18
N GLN A 183 8.63 -14.26 12.77
CA GLN A 183 7.70 -15.39 12.89
C GLN A 183 6.52 -15.05 13.79
N ALA A 184 6.74 -14.33 14.90
CA ALA A 184 5.69 -13.83 15.77
C ALA A 184 4.75 -12.88 15.03
N THR A 185 5.28 -11.90 14.28
CA THR A 185 4.46 -11.00 13.46
C THR A 185 3.59 -11.76 12.45
N LYS A 186 4.16 -12.77 11.78
CA LYS A 186 3.40 -13.60 10.83
C LYS A 186 2.26 -14.36 11.50
N LEU A 187 2.54 -15.01 12.64
CA LEU A 187 1.55 -15.78 13.38
C LEU A 187 0.45 -14.89 13.97
N GLU A 188 0.78 -13.66 14.40
CA GLU A 188 -0.21 -12.66 14.83
C GLU A 188 -1.14 -12.29 13.67
N ILE A 189 -0.61 -12.07 12.47
CA ILE A 189 -1.46 -11.77 11.31
C ILE A 189 -2.37 -12.96 10.96
N GLU A 190 -1.83 -14.19 10.95
CA GLU A 190 -2.63 -15.41 10.77
C GLU A 190 -3.72 -15.54 11.86
N PHE A 191 -3.39 -15.16 13.10
CA PHE A 191 -4.33 -15.13 14.21
C PHE A 191 -5.50 -14.21 13.90
N PHE A 192 -5.26 -12.93 13.56
CA PHE A 192 -6.31 -11.95 13.21
C PHE A 192 -7.14 -12.35 11.98
N LEU A 193 -6.51 -12.91 10.94
CA LEU A 193 -7.20 -13.36 9.72
C LEU A 193 -8.12 -14.55 9.98
N ALA A 194 -7.81 -15.39 10.97
CA ALA A 194 -8.58 -16.57 11.30
C ALA A 194 -9.84 -16.30 12.13
N GLN A 195 -10.23 -15.03 12.34
CA GLN A 195 -11.44 -14.76 13.11
C GLN A 195 -12.69 -14.84 12.29
N PRO A 196 -13.75 -15.42 12.89
CA PRO A 196 -15.06 -15.28 12.31
C PRO A 196 -15.45 -13.80 12.36
N LEU A 197 -15.69 -13.22 11.19
CA LEU A 197 -16.40 -11.96 11.06
C LEU A 197 -17.89 -12.30 11.01
N ALA A 198 -18.65 -11.78 11.98
CA ALA A 198 -20.11 -11.98 12.03
C ALA A 198 -20.86 -11.16 10.96
N GLN A 199 -20.16 -10.21 10.32
CA GLN A 199 -20.71 -9.33 9.30
C GLN A 199 -19.96 -9.51 7.97
N PRO A 200 -20.64 -9.29 6.84
CA PRO A 200 -20.00 -9.15 5.53
C PRO A 200 -18.88 -8.10 5.56
N ALA A 201 -17.77 -8.39 4.89
CA ALA A 201 -16.58 -7.53 4.86
C ALA A 201 -16.27 -7.06 3.43
N ILE A 202 -15.91 -5.79 3.28
CA ILE A 202 -15.49 -5.20 1.99
C ILE A 202 -14.01 -5.40 1.69
N VAL A 203 -13.27 -6.01 2.64
CA VAL A 203 -11.83 -6.29 2.56
C VAL A 203 -11.58 -7.76 2.95
N PRO A 204 -10.74 -8.51 2.22
CA PRO A 204 -10.08 -8.11 0.99
C PRO A 204 -11.04 -8.07 -0.20
N LEU A 205 -10.79 -7.15 -1.13
CA LEU A 205 -11.67 -6.90 -2.27
C LEU A 205 -11.89 -8.14 -3.14
N ILE A 206 -10.88 -9.00 -3.31
CA ILE A 206 -11.02 -10.25 -4.07
C ILE A 206 -12.07 -11.23 -3.52
N ARG A 207 -12.53 -11.03 -2.28
CA ARG A 207 -13.60 -11.84 -1.66
C ARG A 207 -14.98 -11.23 -1.85
N ASP A 208 -15.09 -10.11 -2.54
CA ASP A 208 -16.38 -9.50 -2.87
C ASP A 208 -17.20 -10.48 -3.73
N PRO A 209 -18.40 -10.90 -3.29
CA PRO A 209 -19.23 -11.84 -4.05
C PRO A 209 -19.60 -11.36 -5.46
N SER A 210 -19.61 -10.05 -5.70
CA SER A 210 -19.88 -9.48 -7.04
C SER A 210 -18.79 -9.84 -8.05
N LEU A 211 -17.56 -10.11 -7.62
CA LEU A 211 -16.45 -10.54 -8.49
C LEU A 211 -16.62 -11.97 -9.02
N ALA A 212 -17.54 -12.77 -8.47
CA ALA A 212 -17.88 -14.07 -9.07
C ALA A 212 -18.58 -13.90 -10.43
N ALA A 213 -19.30 -12.78 -10.62
CA ALA A 213 -20.01 -12.45 -11.87
C ALA A 213 -19.32 -11.35 -12.69
N ASN A 214 -18.38 -10.62 -12.08
CA ASN A 214 -17.68 -9.48 -12.67
C ASN A 214 -16.22 -9.81 -12.99
N ARG A 215 -15.61 -9.00 -13.84
CA ARG A 215 -14.16 -9.03 -14.09
C ARG A 215 -13.47 -7.88 -13.37
N LEU A 216 -12.34 -8.16 -12.74
CA LEU A 216 -11.48 -7.14 -12.14
C LEU A 216 -10.52 -6.58 -13.20
N MET A 217 -10.68 -5.31 -13.52
CA MET A 217 -9.81 -4.57 -14.44
C MET A 217 -8.89 -3.67 -13.63
N LEU A 218 -7.63 -4.08 -13.48
CA LEU A 218 -6.62 -3.31 -12.77
C LEU A 218 -5.76 -2.53 -13.76
N PHE A 219 -5.63 -1.23 -13.52
CA PHE A 219 -4.77 -0.32 -14.25
C PHE A 219 -3.73 0.26 -13.29
N SER A 220 -2.50 0.45 -13.77
CA SER A 220 -1.45 1.09 -13.01
C SER A 220 -0.65 2.03 -13.91
N ASP A 221 -0.24 3.16 -13.36
CA ASP A 221 0.92 3.88 -13.88
C ASP A 221 2.19 3.08 -13.59
N PHE A 222 3.29 3.47 -14.25
CA PHE A 222 4.58 2.84 -14.11
C PHE A 222 5.57 3.69 -13.32
N ASP A 223 5.88 4.89 -13.81
CA ASP A 223 6.94 5.72 -13.25
C ASP A 223 6.55 6.25 -11.88
N LEU A 224 7.42 6.08 -10.88
CA LEU A 224 7.22 6.44 -9.47
C LEU A 224 6.05 5.74 -8.74
N THR A 225 5.10 5.17 -9.48
CA THR A 225 4.03 4.29 -9.01
C THR A 225 4.53 2.86 -8.81
N CYS A 226 5.04 2.23 -9.87
CA CYS A 226 5.64 0.90 -9.82
C CYS A 226 7.14 0.95 -9.53
N THR A 227 7.83 1.97 -10.03
CA THR A 227 9.28 2.12 -9.95
C THR A 227 9.70 3.08 -8.85
N VAL A 228 10.95 2.99 -8.38
CA VAL A 228 11.52 3.98 -7.45
C VAL A 228 12.21 5.15 -8.17
N VAL A 229 12.51 4.99 -9.46
CA VAL A 229 13.13 5.99 -10.33
C VAL A 229 12.33 6.10 -11.63
N ASP A 230 12.20 7.31 -12.14
CA ASP A 230 11.55 7.62 -13.41
C ASP A 230 12.28 6.98 -14.61
N SER A 231 11.52 6.40 -15.54
CA SER A 231 12.03 5.73 -16.73
C SER A 231 12.80 6.66 -17.66
N SER A 232 12.45 7.94 -17.74
CA SER A 232 13.19 8.93 -18.54
C SER A 232 14.61 9.14 -18.00
N ALA A 233 14.79 9.13 -16.67
CA ALA A 233 16.10 9.23 -16.03
C ALA A 233 16.95 8.00 -16.32
N ILE A 234 16.34 6.80 -16.32
CA ILE A 234 17.03 5.56 -16.69
C ILE A 234 17.48 5.61 -18.16
N LEU A 235 16.61 6.01 -19.09
CA LEU A 235 16.97 6.15 -20.51
C LEU A 235 18.08 7.19 -20.73
N ALA A 236 18.04 8.32 -20.03
CA ALA A 236 19.09 9.33 -20.07
C ALA A 236 20.43 8.79 -19.54
N GLU A 237 20.43 8.01 -18.46
CA GLU A 237 21.65 7.43 -17.91
C GLU A 237 22.25 6.38 -18.86
N ILE A 238 21.41 5.53 -19.47
CA ILE A 238 21.87 4.59 -20.52
C ILE A 238 22.52 5.39 -21.65
N ALA A 239 21.90 6.50 -22.08
CA ALA A 239 22.45 7.36 -23.12
C ALA A 239 23.85 7.88 -22.76
N ILE A 240 24.02 8.39 -21.54
CA ILE A 240 25.26 9.00 -21.06
C ILE A 240 26.38 7.97 -20.88
N VAL A 241 26.06 6.80 -20.31
CA VAL A 241 27.05 5.75 -19.98
C VAL A 241 27.52 5.00 -21.22
N THR A 242 26.63 4.81 -22.21
CA THR A 242 26.96 4.10 -23.46
C THR A 242 27.48 5.03 -24.56
N ALA A 243 27.66 6.31 -24.27
CA ALA A 243 28.14 7.29 -25.23
C ALA A 243 29.58 6.98 -25.70
N PRO A 244 29.93 7.26 -26.96
CA PRO A 244 31.29 7.09 -27.47
C PRO A 244 32.30 7.89 -26.65
N ARG A 245 33.45 7.30 -26.34
CA ARG A 245 34.58 8.02 -25.75
C ARG A 245 35.28 8.85 -26.83
N THR A 246 35.59 10.10 -26.52
CA THR A 246 36.19 11.10 -27.42
C THR A 246 37.54 10.68 -28.03
N ASP A 247 38.18 9.62 -27.52
CA ASP A 247 39.58 9.30 -27.78
C ASP A 247 39.81 8.19 -28.81
N THR A 248 38.76 7.70 -29.49
CA THR A 248 38.93 6.63 -30.50
C THR A 248 38.90 7.23 -31.91
N SER A 249 40.03 7.13 -32.61
CA SER A 249 40.23 7.57 -33.99
C SER A 249 39.07 7.14 -34.90
N GLN A 250 38.51 8.13 -35.57
CA GLN A 250 37.38 8.05 -36.49
C GLN A 250 37.50 6.87 -37.47
N SER A 251 36.52 5.96 -37.43
CA SER A 251 36.10 5.22 -38.63
C SER A 251 34.72 5.73 -39.03
N GLU A 252 34.54 6.00 -40.33
CA GLU A 252 33.39 6.69 -40.95
C GLU A 252 32.05 5.92 -40.86
N SER A 253 31.93 4.91 -40.00
CA SER A 253 30.73 4.06 -39.87
C SER A 253 29.97 4.25 -38.55
N GLN A 254 30.47 5.08 -37.62
CA GLN A 254 29.78 5.31 -36.36
C GLN A 254 28.71 6.39 -36.53
N LEU A 255 27.45 6.03 -36.24
CA LEU A 255 26.31 6.96 -36.13
C LEU A 255 26.78 8.22 -35.37
N ALA A 256 26.64 9.41 -35.98
CA ALA A 256 26.95 10.68 -35.34
C ALA A 256 26.09 10.86 -34.08
N ARG A 257 26.65 10.45 -32.94
CA ARG A 257 26.04 10.44 -31.61
C ARG A 257 26.79 11.42 -30.71
N MET A 258 26.05 12.10 -29.86
CA MET A 258 26.59 13.06 -28.89
C MET A 258 27.59 12.40 -27.94
N SER A 259 28.60 13.16 -27.51
CA SER A 259 29.52 12.71 -26.46
C SER A 259 28.82 12.62 -25.09
N SER A 260 29.39 11.87 -24.15
CA SER A 260 28.85 11.73 -22.79
C SER A 260 28.66 13.10 -22.09
N ALA A 261 29.60 14.03 -22.29
CA ALA A 261 29.54 15.37 -21.71
C ALA A 261 28.42 16.23 -22.32
N GLU A 262 28.23 16.15 -23.63
CA GLU A 262 27.14 16.84 -24.32
C GLU A 262 25.77 16.27 -23.95
N LEU A 263 25.65 14.95 -23.82
CA LEU A 263 24.42 14.29 -23.37
C LEU A 263 24.04 14.73 -21.97
N ARG A 264 24.98 14.69 -21.01
CA ARG A 264 24.73 15.15 -19.64
C ARG A 264 24.23 16.60 -19.63
N LYS A 265 24.94 17.49 -20.32
CA LYS A 265 24.55 18.90 -20.44
C LYS A 265 23.16 19.07 -21.05
N THR A 266 22.82 18.30 -22.08
CA THR A 266 21.55 18.42 -22.79
C THR A 266 20.40 17.86 -21.97
N CYS A 267 20.58 16.71 -21.32
CA CYS A 267 19.61 16.16 -20.37
C CYS A 267 19.36 17.11 -19.19
N ASP A 268 20.41 17.75 -18.65
CA ASP A 268 20.28 18.74 -17.58
C ASP A 268 19.46 19.96 -18.03
N ILE A 269 19.68 20.44 -19.27
CA ILE A 269 18.91 21.55 -19.86
C ILE A 269 17.44 21.16 -20.04
N LEU A 270 17.18 19.99 -20.63
CA LEU A 270 15.82 19.49 -20.88
C LEU A 270 15.05 19.30 -19.56
N SER A 271 15.68 18.69 -18.56
CA SER A 271 15.08 18.44 -17.24
C SER A 271 14.75 19.73 -16.50
N ARG A 272 15.68 20.70 -16.50
CA ARG A 272 15.44 22.01 -15.90
C ARG A 272 14.30 22.76 -16.60
N GLN A 273 14.32 22.79 -17.94
CA GLN A 273 13.28 23.44 -18.72
C GLN A 273 11.91 22.77 -18.52
N TYR A 274 11.87 21.44 -18.46
CA TYR A 274 10.65 20.70 -18.15
C TYR A 274 10.09 21.10 -16.79
N THR A 275 10.93 21.11 -15.75
CA THR A 275 10.50 21.46 -14.38
C THR A 275 9.95 22.88 -14.30
N GLU A 276 10.65 23.86 -14.86
CA GLU A 276 10.24 25.27 -14.88
C GLU A 276 8.92 25.49 -15.64
N GLU A 277 8.78 24.90 -16.82
CA GLU A 277 7.57 25.04 -17.64
C GLU A 277 6.38 24.22 -17.07
N TYR A 278 6.65 23.08 -16.44
CA TYR A 278 5.63 22.25 -15.80
C TYR A 278 4.98 23.01 -14.65
N GLU A 279 5.76 23.64 -13.77
CA GLU A 279 5.24 24.44 -12.67
C GLU A 279 4.33 25.59 -13.17
N GLN A 280 4.79 26.32 -14.21
CA GLN A 280 4.00 27.35 -14.86
C GLN A 280 2.71 26.79 -15.48
N CYS A 281 2.79 25.61 -16.10
CA CYS A 281 1.62 24.95 -16.67
C CYS A 281 0.60 24.60 -15.59
N ILE A 282 1.06 24.00 -14.48
CA ILE A 282 0.23 23.66 -13.32
C ILE A 282 -0.44 24.90 -12.72
N GLU A 283 0.27 26.02 -12.59
CA GLU A 283 -0.34 27.26 -12.14
C GLU A 283 -1.40 27.78 -13.11
N SER A 284 -1.15 27.63 -14.41
CA SER A 284 -2.04 28.13 -15.45
C SER A 284 -3.36 27.34 -15.57
N ILE A 285 -3.40 26.08 -15.15
CA ILE A 285 -4.63 25.26 -15.19
C ILE A 285 -5.53 25.46 -13.97
N MET A 286 -5.04 26.15 -12.94
CA MET A 286 -5.82 26.41 -11.73
C MET A 286 -6.95 27.42 -12.02
N PRO A 287 -8.22 27.07 -11.76
CA PRO A 287 -9.29 28.07 -11.80
C PRO A 287 -9.11 29.07 -10.66
N ALA A 288 -9.59 30.30 -10.87
CA ALA A 288 -9.45 31.40 -9.90
C ALA A 288 -10.12 31.10 -8.55
N GLU A 289 -11.26 30.41 -8.60
CA GLU A 289 -12.02 29.99 -7.43
C GLU A 289 -12.00 28.47 -7.31
N LYS A 290 -12.03 27.97 -6.07
CA LYS A 290 -12.14 26.55 -5.79
C LYS A 290 -13.55 26.08 -6.12
N ALA A 291 -13.67 24.98 -6.85
CA ALA A 291 -14.96 24.39 -7.18
C ALA A 291 -15.69 23.93 -5.91
N GLU A 292 -16.98 24.26 -5.80
CA GLU A 292 -17.84 23.85 -4.68
C GLU A 292 -18.18 22.35 -4.73
N ALA A 293 -18.25 21.80 -5.94
CA ALA A 293 -18.52 20.40 -6.21
C ALA A 293 -17.51 19.84 -7.22
N PHE A 294 -17.34 18.53 -7.22
CA PHE A 294 -16.48 17.84 -8.17
C PHE A 294 -16.99 18.02 -9.61
N ASP A 295 -16.12 18.49 -10.51
CA ASP A 295 -16.41 18.68 -11.93
C ASP A 295 -15.31 18.02 -12.79
N TYR A 296 -15.62 16.81 -13.29
CA TYR A 296 -14.72 16.04 -14.14
C TYR A 296 -14.46 16.71 -15.48
N GLU A 297 -15.50 17.29 -16.11
CA GLU A 297 -15.40 17.86 -17.46
C GLU A 297 -14.59 19.15 -17.45
N ALA A 298 -14.79 20.00 -16.43
CA ALA A 298 -13.97 21.20 -16.24
C ALA A 298 -12.49 20.84 -16.00
N LEU A 299 -12.21 19.82 -15.19
CA LEU A 299 -10.86 19.32 -14.95
C LEU A 299 -10.22 18.79 -16.24
N ALA A 300 -10.91 17.92 -16.98
CA ALA A 300 -10.43 17.37 -18.24
C ALA A 300 -10.12 18.49 -19.26
N LYS A 301 -11.00 19.50 -19.36
CA LYS A 301 -10.79 20.67 -20.21
C LYS A 301 -9.55 21.48 -19.79
N ALA A 302 -9.35 21.69 -18.50
CA ALA A 302 -8.16 22.41 -18.00
C ALA A 302 -6.86 21.65 -18.33
N LEU A 303 -6.88 20.31 -18.18
CA LEU A 303 -5.75 19.45 -18.49
C LEU A 303 -5.39 19.37 -19.98
N GLN A 304 -6.22 19.90 -20.88
CA GLN A 304 -5.82 20.10 -22.28
C GLN A 304 -4.58 20.99 -22.41
N ARG A 305 -4.40 21.97 -21.51
CA ARG A 305 -3.19 22.81 -21.48
C ARG A 305 -1.96 22.00 -21.08
N LEU A 306 -2.11 21.10 -20.11
CA LEU A 306 -1.05 20.17 -19.71
C LEU A 306 -0.71 19.22 -20.86
N SER A 307 -1.72 18.65 -21.54
CA SER A 307 -1.51 17.81 -22.72
C SER A 307 -0.70 18.50 -23.81
N ASN A 308 -1.00 19.78 -24.10
CA ASN A 308 -0.22 20.55 -25.07
C ASN A 308 1.22 20.80 -24.59
N PHE A 309 1.44 20.96 -23.28
CA PHE A 309 2.77 21.11 -22.70
C PHE A 309 3.58 19.81 -22.83
N GLU A 310 3.02 18.66 -22.42
CA GLU A 310 3.70 17.36 -22.48
C GLU A 310 4.16 17.03 -23.90
N LYS A 311 3.28 17.24 -24.89
CA LYS A 311 3.61 17.03 -26.31
C LYS A 311 4.80 17.88 -26.77
N ARG A 312 4.84 19.16 -26.38
CA ARG A 312 5.98 20.02 -26.67
C ARG A 312 7.26 19.57 -25.95
N ALA A 313 7.14 19.07 -24.72
CA ALA A 313 8.27 18.53 -23.99
C ALA A 313 8.85 17.29 -24.68
N ASN A 314 7.99 16.37 -25.14
CA ASN A 314 8.39 15.21 -25.93
C ASN A 314 9.05 15.61 -27.25
N SER A 315 8.48 16.58 -27.97
CA SER A 315 9.10 17.09 -29.21
C SER A 315 10.52 17.59 -28.99
N ARG A 316 10.79 18.31 -27.88
CA ARG A 316 12.17 18.75 -27.54
C ARG A 316 13.12 17.58 -27.30
N VAL A 317 12.64 16.50 -26.69
CA VAL A 317 13.47 15.30 -26.46
C VAL A 317 13.81 14.65 -27.79
N ILE A 318 12.84 14.51 -28.70
CA ILE A 318 13.06 13.99 -30.06
C ILE A 318 14.05 14.89 -30.82
N GLU A 319 13.80 16.20 -30.86
CA GLU A 319 14.65 17.18 -31.55
C GLU A 319 16.08 17.23 -31.02
N SER A 320 16.27 17.00 -29.72
CA SER A 320 17.59 17.00 -29.10
C SER A 320 18.47 15.80 -29.50
N GLY A 321 17.87 14.70 -29.96
CA GLY A 321 18.59 13.49 -30.31
C GLY A 321 19.22 12.74 -29.13
N VAL A 322 18.86 13.06 -27.88
CA VAL A 322 19.47 12.45 -26.68
C VAL A 322 19.25 10.92 -26.60
N LEU A 323 18.18 10.42 -27.22
CA LEU A 323 17.87 8.99 -27.28
C LEU A 323 18.41 8.30 -28.53
N LYS A 324 19.21 8.96 -29.36
CA LYS A 324 19.74 8.37 -30.60
C LYS A 324 20.88 7.37 -30.31
N GLY A 325 20.83 6.22 -30.97
CA GLY A 325 21.87 5.20 -30.96
C GLY A 325 21.97 4.39 -29.67
N LEU A 326 20.91 4.33 -28.87
CA LEU A 326 20.79 3.43 -27.72
C LEU A 326 20.64 1.99 -28.21
N ASN A 327 21.34 1.07 -27.56
CA ASN A 327 21.23 -0.34 -27.88
C ASN A 327 20.03 -0.97 -27.17
N LEU A 328 19.21 -1.72 -27.92
CA LEU A 328 18.01 -2.38 -27.39
C LEU A 328 18.31 -3.35 -26.25
N GLU A 329 19.40 -4.11 -26.32
CA GLU A 329 19.77 -5.07 -25.27
C GLU A 329 20.24 -4.39 -23.99
N ASP A 330 20.87 -3.21 -24.09
CA ASP A 330 21.21 -2.42 -22.91
C ASP A 330 19.96 -1.86 -22.23
N ILE A 331 18.95 -1.45 -23.00
CA ILE A 331 17.64 -1.03 -22.47
C ILE A 331 16.95 -2.19 -21.75
N LYS A 332 16.91 -3.38 -22.35
CA LYS A 332 16.30 -4.56 -21.71
C LYS A 332 17.00 -4.93 -20.40
N LYS A 333 18.34 -4.98 -20.40
CA LYS A 333 19.14 -5.24 -19.19
C LYS A 333 18.91 -4.19 -18.10
N ALA A 334 18.74 -2.93 -18.47
CA ALA A 334 18.42 -1.88 -17.52
C ALA A 334 17.02 -2.11 -16.92
N GLY A 335 16.03 -2.46 -17.74
CA GLY A 335 14.69 -2.82 -17.29
C GLY A 335 14.70 -3.99 -16.32
N GLU A 336 15.37 -5.09 -16.64
CA GLU A 336 15.50 -6.27 -15.77
C GLU A 336 16.12 -5.98 -14.40
N ARG A 337 16.96 -4.94 -14.31
CA ARG A 337 17.66 -4.52 -13.08
C ARG A 337 16.96 -3.38 -12.37
N MET A 338 15.87 -2.89 -12.92
CA MET A 338 15.19 -1.73 -12.39
C MET A 338 14.50 -2.08 -11.07
N ILE A 339 14.68 -1.20 -10.08
CA ILE A 339 14.14 -1.41 -8.75
C ILE A 339 12.67 -0.97 -8.74
N LEU A 340 11.79 -1.94 -8.48
CA LEU A 340 10.37 -1.68 -8.24
C LEU A 340 10.15 -1.31 -6.78
N GLN A 341 9.09 -0.53 -6.53
CA GLN A 341 8.63 -0.21 -5.19
C GLN A 341 8.39 -1.50 -4.39
N ASP A 342 8.73 -1.48 -3.10
CA ASP A 342 8.59 -2.66 -2.25
C ASP A 342 7.14 -3.17 -2.26
N GLY A 343 6.97 -4.48 -2.41
CA GLY A 343 5.67 -5.14 -2.55
C GLY A 343 5.04 -5.11 -3.96
N CYS A 344 5.40 -4.18 -4.85
CA CYS A 344 4.78 -4.01 -6.19
C CYS A 344 4.80 -5.29 -7.05
N ALA A 345 5.98 -5.85 -7.31
CA ALA A 345 6.11 -7.07 -8.11
C ALA A 345 5.36 -8.26 -7.49
N SER A 346 5.43 -8.39 -6.16
CA SER A 346 4.76 -9.46 -5.42
C SER A 346 3.24 -9.36 -5.52
N PHE A 347 2.71 -8.13 -5.53
CA PHE A 347 1.28 -7.85 -5.63
C PHE A 347 0.75 -8.29 -6.99
N PHE A 348 1.36 -7.82 -8.10
CA PHE A 348 0.94 -8.22 -9.44
C PHE A 348 1.05 -9.73 -9.64
N LYS A 349 2.13 -10.34 -9.14
CA LYS A 349 2.35 -11.79 -9.27
C LYS A 349 1.27 -12.59 -8.55
N LYS A 350 0.91 -12.20 -7.32
CA LYS A 350 -0.17 -12.86 -6.55
C LYS A 350 -1.53 -12.65 -7.20
N LEU A 351 -1.79 -11.45 -7.71
CA LEU A 351 -3.07 -11.10 -8.32
C LEU A 351 -3.29 -11.87 -9.62
N ILE A 352 -2.30 -11.92 -10.52
CA ILE A 352 -2.41 -12.65 -11.80
C ILE A 352 -2.55 -14.16 -11.58
N LYS A 353 -1.92 -14.72 -10.54
CA LYS A 353 -2.02 -16.15 -10.19
C LYS A 353 -3.31 -16.50 -9.43
N ASN A 354 -4.18 -15.55 -9.16
CA ASN A 354 -5.39 -15.81 -8.40
C ASN A 354 -6.47 -16.40 -9.31
N GLU A 355 -6.72 -17.71 -9.17
CA GLU A 355 -7.74 -18.43 -9.96
C GLU A 355 -9.18 -18.13 -9.53
N MET A 356 -9.40 -17.45 -8.40
CA MET A 356 -10.75 -17.16 -7.89
C MET A 356 -11.43 -15.99 -8.61
N VAL A 357 -10.66 -15.12 -9.27
CA VAL A 357 -11.15 -13.89 -9.88
C VAL A 357 -10.63 -13.78 -11.31
N ASP A 358 -11.50 -13.42 -12.25
CA ASP A 358 -11.12 -13.04 -13.60
C ASP A 358 -10.43 -11.67 -13.54
N VAL A 359 -9.10 -11.64 -13.63
CA VAL A 359 -8.30 -10.42 -13.55
C VAL A 359 -7.68 -10.09 -14.90
N ASN A 360 -7.78 -8.83 -15.30
CA ASN A 360 -6.96 -8.27 -16.36
C ASN A 360 -6.16 -7.08 -15.83
N VAL A 361 -4.86 -7.07 -16.10
CA VAL A 361 -3.95 -6.03 -15.61
C VAL A 361 -3.33 -5.28 -16.78
N HIS A 362 -3.37 -3.95 -16.68
CA HIS A 362 -2.89 -3.01 -17.68
C HIS A 362 -1.94 -2.00 -17.04
N VAL A 363 -0.83 -1.71 -17.71
CA VAL A 363 0.11 -0.64 -17.35
C VAL A 363 -0.01 0.46 -18.40
N LEU A 364 -0.32 1.69 -17.97
CA LEU A 364 -0.48 2.85 -18.84
C LEU A 364 0.59 3.88 -18.46
N SER A 365 1.54 4.15 -19.36
CA SER A 365 2.71 4.98 -19.05
C SER A 365 3.05 5.96 -20.18
N TYR A 366 3.68 7.08 -19.81
CA TYR A 366 4.29 8.02 -20.76
C TYR A 366 5.66 7.58 -21.25
N CYS A 367 6.24 6.52 -20.68
CA CYS A 367 7.59 6.06 -20.99
C CYS A 367 7.85 6.01 -22.50
N TRP A 368 8.98 6.56 -22.92
CA TRP A 368 9.35 6.63 -24.33
C TRP A 368 9.70 5.27 -24.94
N CYS A 369 9.94 4.23 -24.12
CA CYS A 369 10.35 2.91 -24.61
C CYS A 369 9.64 1.78 -23.88
N GLY A 370 8.66 1.15 -24.55
CA GLY A 370 7.92 0.03 -23.98
C GLY A 370 8.76 -1.20 -23.65
N ASP A 371 9.88 -1.42 -24.36
CA ASP A 371 10.79 -2.53 -24.05
C ASP A 371 11.44 -2.40 -22.66
N LEU A 372 11.65 -1.17 -22.17
CA LEU A 372 12.12 -0.95 -20.80
C LEU A 372 11.11 -1.47 -19.77
N ILE A 373 9.83 -1.10 -19.94
CA ILE A 373 8.73 -1.54 -19.05
C ILE A 373 8.53 -3.05 -19.13
N ARG A 374 8.45 -3.61 -20.34
CA ARG A 374 8.28 -5.06 -20.53
C ARG A 374 9.41 -5.85 -19.88
N SER A 375 10.64 -5.33 -19.98
CA SER A 375 11.81 -5.96 -19.37
C SER A 375 11.83 -5.85 -17.85
N ALA A 376 11.29 -4.77 -17.28
CA ALA A 376 11.08 -4.64 -15.83
C ALA A 376 10.16 -5.72 -15.25
N PHE A 377 9.17 -6.13 -16.03
CA PHE A 377 8.21 -7.18 -15.68
C PHE A 377 8.54 -8.54 -16.32
N SER A 378 9.74 -8.73 -16.87
CA SER A 378 10.11 -9.99 -17.52
C SER A 378 10.33 -11.12 -16.51
N SER A 379 10.68 -10.77 -15.26
CA SER A 379 10.93 -11.71 -14.18
C SER A 379 9.62 -12.19 -13.51
N GLY A 380 9.49 -13.51 -13.31
CA GLY A 380 8.52 -14.08 -12.36
C GLY A 380 7.05 -14.13 -12.78
N ASP A 381 6.76 -14.46 -14.05
CA ASP A 381 5.42 -14.61 -14.65
C ASP A 381 4.65 -13.30 -14.90
N LEU A 382 5.31 -12.14 -14.76
CA LEU A 382 4.71 -10.82 -14.99
C LEU A 382 4.66 -10.41 -16.48
N GLN A 383 5.09 -11.27 -17.40
CA GLN A 383 4.98 -11.05 -18.85
C GLN A 383 3.53 -10.97 -19.34
N LEU A 384 2.57 -11.35 -18.51
CA LEU A 384 1.13 -11.31 -18.80
C LEU A 384 0.52 -9.89 -18.65
N LEU A 385 1.30 -8.90 -18.18
CA LEU A 385 0.83 -7.53 -18.06
C LEU A 385 0.68 -6.87 -19.44
N ASN A 386 -0.46 -6.24 -19.68
CA ASN A 386 -0.69 -5.48 -20.91
C ASN A 386 -0.08 -4.09 -20.78
N VAL A 387 1.04 -3.85 -21.47
CA VAL A 387 1.76 -2.56 -21.43
C VAL A 387 1.33 -1.64 -22.57
N HIS A 388 0.86 -0.44 -22.22
CA HIS A 388 0.41 0.63 -23.13
C HIS A 388 1.27 1.87 -22.89
N THR A 389 2.09 2.23 -23.87
CA THR A 389 3.10 3.29 -23.73
C THR A 389 3.59 3.75 -25.10
N ASN A 390 4.41 4.80 -25.14
CA ASN A 390 5.11 5.21 -26.37
C ASN A 390 6.18 4.18 -26.76
N GLU A 391 6.54 4.13 -28.05
CA GLU A 391 7.55 3.18 -28.54
C GLU A 391 8.70 3.91 -29.23
N LEU A 392 9.89 3.81 -28.66
CA LEU A 392 11.14 4.23 -29.30
C LEU A 392 11.40 3.33 -30.52
N THR A 393 11.70 3.92 -31.67
CA THR A 393 11.97 3.14 -32.89
C THR A 393 13.44 2.74 -32.98
N PHE A 394 13.67 1.55 -33.53
CA PHE A 394 15.00 0.97 -33.70
C PHE A 394 15.26 0.64 -35.17
N ASP A 395 16.48 0.93 -35.60
CA ASP A 395 17.06 0.37 -36.82
C ASP A 395 18.02 -0.74 -36.40
N GLU A 396 17.70 -1.97 -36.81
CA GLU A 396 18.28 -3.21 -36.29
C GLU A 396 18.24 -3.31 -34.76
N SER A 397 19.32 -2.90 -34.08
CA SER A 397 19.49 -2.96 -32.63
C SER A 397 19.72 -1.59 -31.98
N PHE A 398 19.73 -0.51 -32.77
CA PHE A 398 20.05 0.84 -32.31
C PHE A 398 18.88 1.79 -32.52
N SER A 399 18.56 2.59 -31.51
CA SER A 399 17.47 3.54 -31.61
C SER A 399 17.77 4.65 -32.62
N THR A 400 16.76 5.06 -33.39
CA THR A 400 16.93 6.09 -34.42
C THR A 400 16.96 7.49 -33.80
N VAL A 401 15.84 7.88 -33.18
CA VAL A 401 15.50 9.09 -32.41
C VAL A 401 13.98 9.21 -32.32
N GLU A 402 13.25 8.61 -33.28
CA GLU A 402 11.79 8.74 -33.38
C GLU A 402 11.10 7.96 -32.26
N ILE A 403 10.04 8.57 -31.73
CA ILE A 403 9.15 7.97 -30.75
C ILE A 403 7.78 7.86 -31.40
N VAL A 404 7.20 6.67 -31.40
CA VAL A 404 5.80 6.48 -31.76
C VAL A 404 4.95 6.94 -30.57
N GLU A 405 4.46 8.17 -30.68
CA GLU A 405 3.65 8.89 -29.69
C GLU A 405 2.23 8.29 -29.60
N LYS A 406 2.07 7.26 -28.74
CA LYS A 406 0.77 6.62 -28.48
C LYS A 406 0.06 7.19 -27.25
N MET A 407 0.82 7.65 -26.27
CA MET A 407 0.32 8.08 -24.96
C MET A 407 1.25 9.13 -24.34
N GLU A 408 0.87 10.39 -24.46
CA GLU A 408 1.74 11.51 -24.05
C GLU A 408 1.11 12.40 -22.99
N SER A 409 -0.16 12.19 -22.65
CA SER A 409 -0.89 13.12 -21.80
C SER A 409 -2.00 12.46 -20.99
N PRO A 410 -2.56 13.17 -19.98
CA PRO A 410 -3.61 12.61 -19.14
C PRO A 410 -4.85 12.24 -19.96
N ILE A 411 -5.09 12.99 -21.04
CA ILE A 411 -6.19 12.79 -21.98
C ILE A 411 -5.98 11.51 -22.78
N ASP A 412 -4.75 11.22 -23.21
CA ASP A 412 -4.42 10.01 -23.96
C ASP A 412 -4.51 8.76 -23.06
N LYS A 413 -4.06 8.86 -21.80
CA LYS A 413 -4.27 7.84 -20.76
C LYS A 413 -5.75 7.55 -20.58
N ALA A 414 -6.57 8.59 -20.37
CA ALA A 414 -8.02 8.44 -20.17
C ALA A 414 -8.74 7.84 -21.39
N LYS A 415 -8.33 8.23 -22.61
CA LYS A 415 -8.86 7.66 -23.85
C LYS A 415 -8.51 6.18 -23.99
N THR A 416 -7.26 5.82 -23.72
CA THR A 416 -6.81 4.42 -23.77
C THR A 416 -7.54 3.57 -22.73
N PHE A 417 -7.74 4.09 -21.52
CA PHE A 417 -8.55 3.45 -20.48
C PHE A 417 -9.97 3.15 -20.98
N ASP A 418 -10.65 4.12 -21.60
CA ASP A 418 -11.99 3.92 -22.15
C ASP A 418 -12.02 2.90 -23.30
N GLU A 419 -11.01 2.91 -24.18
CA GLU A 419 -10.90 1.98 -25.32
C GLU A 419 -10.71 0.53 -24.84
N ILE A 420 -9.86 0.32 -23.83
CA ILE A 420 -9.66 -0.99 -23.20
C ILE A 420 -10.98 -1.53 -22.63
N LEU A 421 -11.79 -0.66 -22.02
CA LEU A 421 -13.08 -1.05 -21.45
C LEU A 421 -14.18 -1.30 -22.49
N LYS A 422 -14.13 -0.62 -23.65
CA LYS A 422 -15.08 -0.81 -24.76
C LYS A 422 -14.87 -2.10 -25.55
N ASN A 423 -13.63 -2.60 -25.62
CA ASN A 423 -13.19 -3.61 -26.58
C ASN A 423 -13.60 -5.07 -26.29
N LYS A 424 -14.73 -5.40 -25.63
CA LYS A 424 -14.99 -6.81 -25.25
C LYS A 424 -16.39 -7.39 -25.47
N GLU A 425 -16.33 -8.67 -25.85
CA GLU A 425 -17.32 -9.57 -26.45
C GLU A 425 -18.21 -10.35 -25.44
N ASP A 426 -18.08 -10.12 -24.14
CA ASP A 426 -18.75 -10.91 -23.09
C ASP A 426 -19.54 -9.99 -22.14
N ASP A 427 -20.73 -10.45 -21.70
CA ASP A 427 -21.72 -9.65 -20.93
C ASP A 427 -21.30 -9.36 -19.48
N LYS A 428 -20.07 -9.70 -19.08
CA LYS A 428 -19.58 -9.47 -17.71
C LYS A 428 -19.33 -8.00 -17.43
N ARG A 429 -19.82 -7.50 -16.29
CA ARG A 429 -19.52 -6.16 -15.79
C ARG A 429 -18.08 -6.09 -15.27
N ASN A 430 -17.44 -4.94 -15.46
CA ASN A 430 -16.09 -4.68 -14.92
C ASN A 430 -16.17 -3.97 -13.57
N LEU A 431 -15.31 -4.37 -12.63
CA LEU A 431 -14.88 -3.52 -11.50
C LEU A 431 -13.51 -2.97 -11.85
N THR A 432 -13.38 -1.64 -11.88
CA THR A 432 -12.16 -0.97 -12.33
C THR A 432 -11.38 -0.36 -11.17
N ILE A 433 -10.07 -0.63 -11.12
CA ILE A 433 -9.15 -0.01 -10.17
C ILE A 433 -8.05 0.67 -10.96
N TYR A 434 -7.72 1.91 -10.62
CA TYR A 434 -6.54 2.59 -11.16
C TYR A 434 -5.60 2.99 -10.03
N ILE A 435 -4.31 2.69 -10.19
CA ILE A 435 -3.24 3.07 -9.28
C ILE A 435 -2.30 4.04 -9.99
N GLY A 436 -2.07 5.21 -9.41
CA GLY A 436 -1.15 6.20 -9.98
C GLY A 436 -0.64 7.16 -8.90
N ASP A 437 0.34 7.99 -9.22
CA ASP A 437 0.96 8.91 -8.25
C ASP A 437 0.85 10.39 -8.67
N SER A 438 0.52 10.67 -9.93
CA SER A 438 0.75 11.99 -10.54
C SER A 438 -0.53 12.66 -11.08
N ILE A 439 -0.40 13.93 -11.49
CA ILE A 439 -1.46 14.62 -12.24
C ILE A 439 -1.72 13.98 -13.61
N GLY A 440 -0.73 13.27 -14.15
CA GLY A 440 -0.83 12.48 -15.38
C GLY A 440 -1.95 11.45 -15.33
N ASP A 441 -2.28 10.98 -14.14
CA ASP A 441 -3.19 9.88 -13.91
C ASP A 441 -4.58 10.32 -13.45
N ILE A 442 -4.75 11.59 -13.08
CA ILE A 442 -5.93 12.05 -12.33
C ILE A 442 -7.26 11.72 -13.05
N LEU A 443 -7.27 11.78 -14.38
CA LEU A 443 -8.47 11.47 -15.16
C LEU A 443 -8.82 9.99 -15.10
N CYS A 444 -7.84 9.09 -15.23
CA CYS A 444 -8.07 7.66 -15.09
C CYS A 444 -8.42 7.28 -13.64
N LEU A 445 -7.72 7.87 -12.66
CA LEU A 445 -7.98 7.72 -11.24
C LEU A 445 -9.45 8.05 -10.90
N LEU A 446 -9.98 9.13 -11.46
CA LEU A 446 -11.36 9.56 -11.24
C LEU A 446 -12.39 8.77 -12.06
N LYS A 447 -12.00 8.23 -13.22
CA LYS A 447 -12.86 7.38 -14.06
C LYS A 447 -13.07 5.98 -13.46
N ALA A 448 -12.03 5.42 -12.85
CA ALA A 448 -12.09 4.10 -12.23
C ALA A 448 -13.08 4.06 -11.06
N ASP A 449 -13.69 2.90 -10.83
CA ASP A 449 -14.57 2.68 -9.67
C ASP A 449 -13.84 2.87 -8.34
N ILE A 450 -12.54 2.57 -8.35
CA ILE A 450 -11.62 2.78 -7.24
C ILE A 450 -10.33 3.42 -7.76
N GLY A 451 -10.18 4.72 -7.54
CA GLY A 451 -8.92 5.45 -7.77
C GLY A 451 -8.03 5.42 -6.54
N ILE A 452 -6.82 4.88 -6.66
CA ILE A 452 -5.81 4.81 -5.60
C ILE A 452 -4.59 5.65 -5.98
N VAL A 453 -4.31 6.66 -5.16
CA VAL A 453 -3.14 7.52 -5.26
C VAL A 453 -2.06 6.99 -4.35
N ILE A 454 -0.93 6.57 -4.91
CA ILE A 454 0.25 6.20 -4.13
C ILE A 454 1.21 7.39 -4.02
N GLY A 455 1.74 7.65 -2.82
CA GLY A 455 2.67 8.74 -2.58
C GLY A 455 2.01 10.11 -2.33
N SER A 456 2.77 11.18 -2.58
CA SER A 456 2.47 12.53 -2.06
C SER A 456 2.66 13.66 -3.08
N SER A 457 2.23 13.47 -4.33
CA SER A 457 2.30 14.52 -5.35
C SER A 457 1.53 15.79 -4.95
N SER A 458 2.26 16.89 -4.80
CA SER A 458 1.73 18.20 -4.42
C SER A 458 0.87 18.81 -5.54
N SER A 459 1.30 18.67 -6.79
CA SER A 459 0.59 19.16 -7.97
C SER A 459 -0.75 18.45 -8.15
N LEU A 460 -0.78 17.12 -8.02
CA LEU A 460 -2.00 16.31 -8.06
C LEU A 460 -3.01 16.79 -7.01
N ARG A 461 -2.57 16.96 -5.76
CA ARG A 461 -3.45 17.40 -4.66
C ARG A 461 -3.93 18.83 -4.84
N LYS A 462 -3.04 19.74 -5.26
CA LYS A 462 -3.36 21.16 -5.48
C LYS A 462 -4.41 21.30 -6.58
N VAL A 463 -4.18 20.70 -7.74
CA VAL A 463 -5.10 20.77 -8.87
C VAL A 463 -6.39 20.02 -8.54
N GLY A 464 -6.31 18.76 -8.10
CA GLY A 464 -7.50 17.96 -7.79
C GLY A 464 -8.42 18.63 -6.78
N SER A 465 -7.87 19.16 -5.67
CA SER A 465 -8.67 19.84 -4.65
C SER A 465 -9.34 21.11 -5.19
N GLN A 466 -8.70 21.81 -6.13
CA GLN A 466 -9.26 23.00 -6.76
C GLN A 466 -10.47 22.67 -7.64
N PHE A 467 -10.52 21.47 -8.21
CA PHE A 467 -11.64 20.93 -8.99
C PHE A 467 -12.61 20.07 -8.17
N GLY A 468 -12.57 20.18 -6.83
CA GLY A 468 -13.52 19.50 -5.94
C GLY A 468 -13.21 18.03 -5.66
N VAL A 469 -12.03 17.53 -6.02
CA VAL A 469 -11.59 16.15 -5.68
C VAL A 469 -11.26 16.06 -4.20
N SER A 470 -11.75 15.01 -3.56
CA SER A 470 -11.48 14.66 -2.16
C SER A 470 -10.46 13.53 -2.09
N PHE A 471 -9.33 13.80 -1.42
CA PHE A 471 -8.31 12.80 -1.13
C PHE A 471 -8.53 12.22 0.26
N VAL A 472 -8.76 10.91 0.35
CA VAL A 472 -9.11 10.22 1.60
C VAL A 472 -8.10 9.12 1.85
N GLU A 473 -7.49 9.05 3.03
CA GLU A 473 -6.62 7.92 3.37
C GLU A 473 -7.38 6.60 3.26
N LEU A 474 -6.75 5.60 2.63
CA LEU A 474 -7.42 4.34 2.29
C LEU A 474 -8.03 3.67 3.52
N TYR A 475 -7.27 3.53 4.61
CA TYR A 475 -7.75 2.83 5.81
C TYR A 475 -8.98 3.49 6.47
N PRO A 476 -8.96 4.79 6.85
CA PRO A 476 -10.16 5.46 7.35
C PRO A 476 -11.34 5.44 6.35
N GLY A 477 -11.05 5.57 5.06
CA GLY A 477 -12.05 5.47 3.98
C GLY A 477 -12.75 4.12 3.95
N LEU A 478 -11.98 3.03 4.05
CA LEU A 478 -12.49 1.66 4.12
C LEU A 478 -13.30 1.41 5.39
N VAL A 479 -12.87 1.94 6.54
CA VAL A 479 -13.64 1.82 7.78
C VAL A 479 -15.01 2.51 7.64
N LYS A 480 -15.06 3.69 7.04
CA LYS A 480 -16.32 4.39 6.76
C LYS A 480 -17.21 3.59 5.81
N LYS A 481 -16.66 3.09 4.70
CA LYS A 481 -17.37 2.24 3.74
C LYS A 481 -17.91 0.97 4.38
N GLN A 482 -17.14 0.32 5.25
CA GLN A 482 -17.58 -0.88 5.96
C GLN A 482 -18.75 -0.59 6.91
N LYS A 483 -18.77 0.57 7.57
CA LYS A 483 -19.91 1.00 8.40
C LYS A 483 -21.17 1.21 7.56
N GLU A 484 -21.04 1.94 6.45
CA GLU A 484 -22.13 2.16 5.49
C GLU A 484 -22.73 0.83 5.01
N TYR A 485 -21.86 -0.13 4.67
CA TYR A 485 -22.26 -1.47 4.23
C TYR A 485 -23.00 -2.26 5.31
N SER A 486 -22.50 -2.23 6.55
CA SER A 486 -23.16 -2.88 7.69
C SER A 486 -24.53 -2.27 8.03
N GLU A 487 -24.77 -1.00 7.69
CA GLU A 487 -26.05 -0.30 7.87
C GLU A 487 -27.06 -0.55 6.74
N GLY A 488 -26.73 -1.43 5.78
CA GLY A 488 -27.59 -1.82 4.67
C GLY A 488 -27.42 -0.97 3.41
N SER A 489 -26.40 -0.10 3.36
CA SER A 489 -26.01 0.55 2.11
C SER A 489 -25.35 -0.48 1.18
N SER A 490 -25.43 -0.24 -0.13
CA SER A 490 -24.68 -1.05 -1.08
C SER A 490 -23.17 -0.84 -0.91
N ALA A 491 -22.38 -1.91 -1.05
CA ALA A 491 -20.92 -1.83 -1.13
C ALA A 491 -20.43 -1.28 -2.49
N ASP A 492 -21.34 -0.83 -3.36
CA ASP A 492 -21.00 -0.43 -4.72
C ASP A 492 -19.94 0.65 -4.77
N TRP A 493 -18.78 0.27 -5.31
CA TRP A 493 -17.78 1.19 -5.83
C TRP A 493 -18.34 1.87 -7.08
N LYS A 494 -18.10 3.18 -7.19
CA LYS A 494 -18.62 3.98 -8.30
C LYS A 494 -17.54 4.92 -8.78
N GLY A 495 -17.26 4.86 -10.08
CA GLY A 495 -16.41 5.84 -10.73
C GLY A 495 -17.00 7.24 -10.68
N SER A 496 -16.14 8.24 -10.90
CA SER A 496 -16.50 9.66 -10.98
C SER A 496 -17.18 10.22 -9.73
N SER A 497 -16.92 9.61 -8.55
CA SER A 497 -17.43 10.12 -7.27
C SER A 497 -16.68 11.36 -6.76
N GLY A 498 -15.58 11.74 -7.42
CA GLY A 498 -14.68 12.79 -6.94
C GLY A 498 -13.86 12.38 -5.71
N ILE A 499 -13.82 11.10 -5.34
CA ILE A 499 -13.05 10.60 -4.19
C ILE A 499 -11.89 9.75 -4.71
N LEU A 500 -10.68 10.08 -4.25
CA LEU A 500 -9.48 9.29 -4.49
C LEU A 500 -8.91 8.80 -3.16
N TYR A 501 -8.59 7.51 -3.08
CA TYR A 501 -8.00 6.92 -1.89
C TYR A 501 -6.49 7.07 -1.92
N THR A 502 -5.88 7.53 -0.83
CA THR A 502 -4.43 7.72 -0.77
C THR A 502 -3.77 6.64 0.08
N VAL A 503 -2.64 6.14 -0.40
CA VAL A 503 -1.79 5.16 0.30
C VAL A 503 -0.35 5.62 0.32
N SER A 504 0.39 5.12 1.31
CA SER A 504 1.83 5.37 1.46
C SER A 504 2.70 4.27 0.83
N SER A 505 2.13 3.08 0.61
CA SER A 505 2.88 1.92 0.13
C SER A 505 1.99 0.90 -0.60
N TRP A 506 2.62 0.03 -1.39
CA TRP A 506 1.95 -1.13 -1.99
C TRP A 506 1.45 -2.14 -0.95
N ALA A 507 1.97 -2.14 0.28
CA ALA A 507 1.47 -3.01 1.34
C ALA A 507 0.01 -2.70 1.70
N GLU A 508 -0.39 -1.42 1.69
CA GLU A 508 -1.78 -1.02 1.90
C GLU A 508 -2.69 -1.48 0.75
N ILE A 509 -2.22 -1.32 -0.51
CA ILE A 509 -2.93 -1.79 -1.71
C ILE A 509 -3.11 -3.31 -1.66
N HIS A 510 -2.04 -4.03 -1.31
CA HIS A 510 -2.01 -5.47 -1.18
C HIS A 510 -3.01 -5.95 -0.11
N ALA A 511 -2.98 -5.35 1.08
CA ALA A 511 -3.90 -5.67 2.16
C ALA A 511 -5.36 -5.39 1.79
N PHE A 512 -5.62 -4.29 1.07
CA PHE A 512 -6.96 -3.94 0.62
C PHE A 512 -7.48 -4.92 -0.44
N ILE A 513 -6.70 -5.18 -1.49
CA ILE A 513 -7.20 -5.93 -2.65
C ILE A 513 -7.14 -7.44 -2.40
N LEU A 514 -5.96 -7.98 -2.04
CA LEU A 514 -5.76 -9.43 -1.91
C LEU A 514 -5.89 -9.93 -0.47
N GLY A 515 -5.69 -9.06 0.52
CA GLY A 515 -5.46 -9.46 1.91
C GLY A 515 -4.01 -9.88 2.14
N TRP A 516 -3.71 -10.42 3.32
CA TRP A 516 -2.35 -10.79 3.72
C TRP A 516 -2.02 -12.27 3.45
#